data_AF-A0A6I2UBT9-F1
#
_entry.id   AF-A0A6I2UBT9-F1
#
_cell.length_a   1.000
_cell.length_b   1.000
_cell.length_c   1.000
_cell.angle_alpha   90.00
_cell.angle_beta   90.00
_cell.angle_gamma   90.00
#
_symmetry.space_group_name_H-M   'P 1'
#
loop_
_entity.id
_entity.type
_entity.pdbx_description
1 polymer ?
#
loop_
_entity_poly.entity_id
_entity_poly.type
_entity_poly.pdbx_seq_one_letter_code
_entity_poly.pdbx_strand_id
1 'polypeptide(L)'
;MQKKGGGQAKKRKIPENVPERGAVDSQSPAGDNGGNASAEWSGASPKVNGVEAEIKRLEYKAASGIEIIAEPNATTTILGRYNMDTKNIIEELQLPKTTDFSGNEGGFVLLNTPDELYKTPNPFWREYNKPFLDAAISRGDVIWMATPINHGTLYTKNGELTGHGKEYFYLCSKGYELIDGRMVLKEGN
;
A
#
# COMPACT_ATOMS: atom_id res chain seq x y z
N MET A 1 16.47 56.13 -40.03
CA MET A 1 16.94 54.75 -40.34
C MET A 1 16.01 53.76 -39.64
N GLN A 2 15.10 52.99 -40.28
CA GLN A 2 15.29 51.79 -41.13
C GLN A 2 16.31 50.80 -40.53
N LYS A 3 16.01 49.55 -40.15
CA LYS A 3 15.34 48.39 -40.82
C LYS A 3 14.68 47.48 -39.75
N LYS A 4 13.45 46.95 -39.90
CA LYS A 4 12.95 45.78 -40.68
C LYS A 4 13.50 44.39 -40.28
N GLY A 5 12.56 43.50 -39.92
CA GLY A 5 12.63 42.03 -39.91
C GLY A 5 11.68 41.48 -38.82
N GLY A 6 10.48 40.95 -39.06
CA GLY A 6 9.94 40.27 -40.23
C GLY A 6 10.10 38.75 -40.05
N GLY A 7 9.11 38.08 -39.43
CA GLY A 7 9.11 36.62 -39.29
C GLY A 7 7.73 36.09 -38.87
N GLN A 8 7.01 35.51 -39.84
CA GLN A 8 5.64 35.02 -39.78
C GLN A 8 5.43 33.77 -38.92
N ALA A 9 4.19 33.61 -38.49
CA ALA A 9 3.60 32.45 -37.83
C ALA A 9 3.81 31.13 -38.59
N LYS A 10 4.04 30.04 -37.85
CA LYS A 10 3.73 28.68 -38.30
C LYS A 10 2.67 28.07 -37.38
N LYS A 11 1.41 28.11 -37.85
CA LYS A 11 0.32 27.25 -37.37
C LYS A 11 0.77 25.80 -37.57
N ARG A 12 0.80 24.99 -36.50
CA ARG A 12 1.00 23.54 -36.63
C ARG A 12 -0.31 22.94 -37.16
N LYS A 13 -0.17 22.25 -38.28
CA LYS A 13 -1.22 21.57 -39.04
C LYS A 13 -1.45 20.22 -38.38
N ILE A 14 -2.70 19.94 -38.03
CA ILE A 14 -3.17 18.62 -37.58
C ILE A 14 -3.20 17.73 -38.83
N PRO A 15 -2.65 16.50 -38.82
CA PRO A 15 -2.97 15.54 -39.86
C PRO A 15 -4.19 14.70 -39.44
N GLU A 16 -5.31 14.95 -40.11
CA GLU A 16 -6.34 13.94 -40.37
C GLU A 16 -5.74 12.84 -41.25
N ASN A 17 -5.85 11.59 -40.84
CA ASN A 17 -6.27 10.48 -41.73
C ASN A 17 -6.45 9.18 -40.95
N VAL A 18 -7.72 8.78 -40.87
CA VAL A 18 -8.19 7.41 -40.62
C VAL A 18 -8.08 6.62 -41.94
N PRO A 19 -7.90 5.29 -41.89
CA PRO A 19 -8.89 4.46 -42.56
C PRO A 19 -9.41 3.31 -41.69
N GLU A 20 -10.68 3.00 -41.96
CA GLU A 20 -11.59 2.09 -41.27
C GLU A 20 -11.51 0.62 -41.76
N ARG A 21 -11.95 -0.29 -40.88
CA ARG A 21 -12.56 -1.62 -41.07
C ARG A 21 -11.68 -2.81 -41.49
N GLY A 22 -11.55 -3.74 -40.53
CA GLY A 22 -11.52 -5.18 -40.75
C GLY A 22 -12.33 -5.86 -39.65
N ALA A 23 -13.49 -6.42 -40.00
CA ALA A 23 -14.32 -7.23 -39.12
C ALA A 23 -13.74 -8.63 -38.97
N VAL A 24 -13.71 -9.17 -37.76
CA VAL A 24 -13.76 -10.61 -37.49
C VAL A 24 -14.62 -10.87 -36.27
N ASP A 25 -15.72 -11.59 -36.51
CA ASP A 25 -16.56 -12.21 -35.50
C ASP A 25 -15.83 -13.38 -34.85
N SER A 26 -15.90 -13.46 -33.51
CA SER A 26 -15.94 -14.73 -32.79
C SER A 26 -16.58 -14.55 -31.41
N GLN A 27 -17.85 -14.96 -31.33
CA GLN A 27 -18.55 -15.54 -30.18
C GLN A 27 -17.60 -16.45 -29.36
N SER A 28 -17.56 -16.57 -28.02
CA SER A 28 -18.49 -16.47 -26.88
C SER A 28 -17.66 -16.72 -25.58
N PRO A 29 -18.22 -16.89 -24.36
CA PRO A 29 -19.21 -16.09 -23.62
C PRO A 29 -18.75 -15.76 -22.17
N ALA A 30 -19.56 -14.91 -21.52
CA ALA A 30 -19.86 -14.88 -20.08
C ALA A 30 -18.73 -14.63 -19.04
N GLY A 31 -18.94 -13.57 -18.26
CA GLY A 31 -18.19 -13.30 -17.04
C GLY A 31 -18.62 -11.97 -16.43
N ASP A 32 -19.90 -11.87 -16.10
CA ASP A 32 -20.40 -10.84 -15.19
C ASP A 32 -19.65 -11.00 -13.85
N ASN A 33 -19.08 -9.92 -13.34
CA ASN A 33 -18.76 -9.73 -11.91
C ASN A 33 -18.50 -8.24 -11.66
N GLY A 34 -19.51 -7.43 -12.00
CA GLY A 34 -19.71 -6.14 -11.33
C GLY A 34 -20.15 -6.38 -9.89
N GLY A 35 -19.22 -6.73 -9.02
CA GLY A 35 -19.44 -6.87 -7.58
C GLY A 35 -18.69 -5.78 -6.84
N ASN A 36 -19.27 -4.58 -6.77
CA ASN A 36 -18.98 -3.75 -5.59
C ASN A 36 -19.58 -4.51 -4.40
N ALA A 37 -18.74 -4.84 -3.44
CA ALA A 37 -19.17 -5.33 -2.15
C ALA A 37 -18.26 -4.68 -1.13
N SER A 38 -18.76 -3.64 -0.47
CA SER A 38 -18.42 -3.44 0.94
C SER A 38 -18.60 -4.81 1.59
N ALA A 39 -17.50 -5.43 2.03
CA ALA A 39 -17.53 -6.80 2.53
C ALA A 39 -18.36 -6.83 3.83
N GLU A 40 -19.65 -7.13 3.68
CA GLU A 40 -20.47 -7.64 4.75
C GLU A 40 -19.87 -8.98 5.16
N TRP A 41 -19.42 -9.07 6.41
CA TRP A 41 -18.92 -10.30 7.01
C TRP A 41 -20.01 -11.38 6.92
N SER A 42 -19.85 -12.35 6.03
CA SER A 42 -20.85 -13.38 5.71
C SER A 42 -20.98 -14.48 6.77
N GLY A 43 -20.33 -14.35 7.92
CA GLY A 43 -20.43 -15.29 9.04
C GLY A 43 -19.80 -16.67 8.80
N ALA A 44 -19.33 -16.96 7.58
CA ALA A 44 -18.61 -18.18 7.26
C ALA A 44 -17.11 -18.01 7.51
N SER A 45 -16.52 -18.90 8.31
CA SER A 45 -15.07 -18.94 8.52
C SER A 45 -14.34 -19.20 7.18
N PRO A 46 -13.33 -18.39 6.83
CA PRO A 46 -12.46 -18.64 5.68
C PRO A 46 -11.86 -20.04 5.79
N LYS A 47 -11.70 -20.75 4.67
CA LYS A 47 -11.07 -22.07 4.66
C LYS A 47 -9.69 -22.00 4.03
N VAL A 48 -8.68 -22.50 4.73
CA VAL A 48 -7.34 -22.74 4.20
C VAL A 48 -7.22 -24.25 4.00
N ASN A 49 -7.01 -24.71 2.76
CA ASN A 49 -6.91 -26.14 2.41
C ASN A 49 -8.08 -27.02 2.91
N GLY A 50 -9.29 -26.44 2.97
CA GLY A 50 -10.51 -27.14 3.41
C GLY A 50 -10.74 -27.18 4.92
N VAL A 51 -9.83 -26.62 5.73
CA VAL A 51 -9.96 -26.45 7.18
C VAL A 51 -10.41 -25.02 7.48
N GLU A 52 -11.36 -24.82 8.40
CA GLU A 52 -11.70 -23.47 8.87
C GLU A 52 -10.45 -22.82 9.47
N ALA A 53 -10.05 -21.69 8.89
CA ALA A 53 -8.95 -20.89 9.36
C ALA A 53 -9.44 -20.00 10.49
N GLU A 54 -8.74 -20.06 11.62
CA GLU A 54 -8.92 -19.09 12.68
C GLU A 54 -8.51 -17.71 12.16
N ILE A 55 -9.48 -16.79 12.14
CA ILE A 55 -9.21 -15.40 11.77
C ILE A 55 -8.48 -14.73 12.94
N LYS A 56 -7.19 -14.46 12.76
CA LYS A 56 -6.40 -13.71 13.74
C LYS A 56 -6.74 -12.23 13.65
N ARG A 57 -6.93 -11.60 14.80
CA ARG A 57 -7.33 -10.20 14.95
C ARG A 57 -6.54 -9.58 16.08
N LEU A 58 -6.18 -8.30 15.94
CA LEU A 58 -5.58 -7.57 17.05
C LEU A 58 -6.63 -7.20 18.10
N GLU A 59 -6.30 -7.44 19.36
CA GLU A 59 -7.02 -6.89 20.51
C GLU A 59 -6.75 -5.38 20.65
N TYR A 60 -5.51 -4.95 20.38
CA TYR A 60 -5.10 -3.56 20.39
C TYR A 60 -5.98 -2.70 19.47
N LYS A 61 -6.44 -1.57 20.01
CA LYS A 61 -7.24 -0.60 19.28
C LYS A 61 -6.32 0.43 18.63
N ALA A 62 -6.17 0.31 17.32
CA ALA A 62 -5.36 1.21 16.51
C ALA A 62 -5.84 2.65 16.63
N ALA A 63 -4.91 3.60 16.65
CA ALA A 63 -5.19 5.03 16.72
C ALA A 63 -5.97 5.55 15.51
N SER A 64 -5.93 4.84 14.37
CA SER A 64 -6.78 5.13 13.21
C SER A 64 -8.23 4.73 13.41
N GLY A 65 -8.55 3.98 14.48
CA GLY A 65 -9.87 3.44 14.77
C GLY A 65 -10.23 2.18 13.97
N ILE A 66 -9.33 1.72 13.11
CA ILE A 66 -9.57 0.53 12.29
C ILE A 66 -9.36 -0.74 13.09
N GLU A 67 -10.12 -1.76 12.71
CA GLU A 67 -9.93 -3.10 13.20
C GLU A 67 -8.95 -3.84 12.30
N ILE A 68 -7.85 -4.34 12.88
CA ILE A 68 -6.79 -5.00 12.12
C ILE A 68 -6.97 -6.52 12.22
N ILE A 69 -7.17 -7.13 11.05
CA ILE A 69 -7.45 -8.55 10.87
C ILE A 69 -6.42 -9.12 9.91
N ALA A 70 -5.88 -10.29 10.24
CA ALA A 70 -4.99 -11.02 9.36
C ALA A 70 -5.80 -11.66 8.22
N GLU A 71 -5.26 -11.57 7.00
CA GLU A 71 -5.76 -12.30 5.86
C GLU A 71 -5.30 -13.77 5.93
N PRO A 72 -6.20 -14.77 6.02
CA PRO A 72 -5.81 -16.17 6.23
C PRO A 72 -4.90 -16.77 5.15
N ASN A 73 -4.99 -16.26 3.91
CA ASN A 73 -4.24 -16.77 2.75
C ASN A 73 -3.15 -15.79 2.27
N ALA A 74 -2.81 -14.77 3.06
CA ALA A 74 -1.78 -13.82 2.71
C ALA A 74 -1.01 -13.34 3.95
N THR A 75 0.14 -12.72 3.73
CA THR A 75 0.82 -12.00 4.82
C THR A 75 0.11 -10.66 5.04
N THR A 76 -0.10 -10.30 6.31
CA THR A 76 -0.68 -9.01 6.69
C THR A 76 0.40 -8.09 7.24
N THR A 77 0.78 -7.07 6.48
CA THR A 77 1.74 -6.05 6.89
C THR A 77 1.04 -4.93 7.64
N ILE A 78 1.57 -4.52 8.80
CA ILE A 78 1.06 -3.40 9.60
C ILE A 78 2.08 -2.26 9.58
N LEU A 79 1.63 -1.05 9.26
CA LEU A 79 2.42 0.18 9.28
C LEU A 79 1.85 1.18 10.28
N GLY A 80 2.73 1.95 10.93
CA GLY A 80 2.33 2.90 11.94
C GLY A 80 3.51 3.61 12.60
N ARG A 81 3.22 4.57 13.48
CA ARG A 81 4.22 5.23 14.32
C ARG A 81 4.48 4.41 15.58
N TYR A 82 5.76 4.27 15.91
CA TYR A 82 6.20 3.56 17.11
C TYR A 82 5.55 4.04 18.40
N ASN A 83 5.55 5.36 18.63
CA ASN A 83 5.01 5.93 19.85
C ASN A 83 3.47 5.96 19.91
N MET A 84 2.78 5.65 18.82
CA MET A 84 1.31 5.61 18.77
C MET A 84 0.82 4.17 18.83
N ASP A 85 1.21 3.35 17.85
CA ASP A 85 0.62 2.04 17.61
C ASP A 85 1.63 0.91 17.69
N THR A 86 2.74 1.00 16.94
CA THR A 86 3.53 -0.21 16.65
C THR A 86 4.23 -0.81 17.85
N LYS A 87 4.58 -0.03 18.88
CA LYS A 87 5.14 -0.58 20.13
C LYS A 87 4.17 -1.55 20.84
N ASN A 88 2.88 -1.20 20.88
CA ASN A 88 1.88 -2.01 21.57
C ASN A 88 1.49 -3.23 20.72
N ILE A 89 1.44 -3.06 19.39
CA ILE A 89 1.21 -4.16 18.46
C ILE A 89 2.35 -5.17 18.49
N ILE A 90 3.61 -4.72 18.56
CA ILE A 90 4.78 -5.59 18.74
C ILE A 90 4.68 -6.37 20.06
N GLU A 91 4.26 -5.71 21.14
CA GLU A 91 4.08 -6.35 22.44
C GLU A 91 2.94 -7.39 22.42
N GLU A 92 1.78 -7.06 21.86
CA GLU A 92 0.66 -8.01 21.75
C GLU A 92 1.05 -9.25 20.94
N LEU A 93 1.66 -9.05 19.78
CA LEU A 93 2.02 -10.12 18.86
C LEU A 93 3.33 -10.82 19.21
N GLN A 94 4.07 -10.33 20.22
CA GLN A 94 5.41 -10.80 20.60
C GLN A 94 6.36 -10.88 19.39
N LEU A 95 6.31 -9.86 18.51
CA LEU A 95 7.11 -9.87 17.28
C LEU A 95 8.61 -9.74 17.61
N PRO A 96 9.46 -10.67 17.16
CA PRO A 96 10.88 -10.61 17.45
C PRO A 96 11.53 -9.41 16.74
N LYS A 97 12.67 -8.96 17.28
CA LYS A 97 13.54 -8.03 16.56
C LYS A 97 14.28 -8.78 15.46
N THR A 98 14.18 -8.33 14.21
CA THR A 98 14.76 -9.03 13.06
C THR A 98 15.11 -8.09 11.91
N THR A 99 16.02 -8.54 11.05
CA THR A 99 16.29 -7.96 9.72
C THR A 99 15.86 -8.88 8.58
N ASP A 100 15.25 -10.02 8.92
CA ASP A 100 14.55 -10.86 7.95
C ASP A 100 13.22 -10.18 7.58
N PHE A 101 13.00 -10.02 6.28
CA PHE A 101 11.79 -9.43 5.71
C PHE A 101 10.86 -10.49 5.11
N SER A 102 11.02 -11.77 5.47
CA SER A 102 10.12 -12.85 5.10
C SER A 102 8.68 -12.58 5.53
N GLY A 103 7.72 -13.18 4.80
CA GLY A 103 6.29 -13.06 5.10
C GLY A 103 5.84 -14.05 6.18
N ASN A 104 4.60 -13.90 6.61
CA ASN A 104 3.91 -14.78 7.55
C ASN A 104 2.47 -14.99 7.06
N GLU A 105 2.27 -15.99 6.18
CA GLU A 105 0.97 -16.29 5.60
C GLU A 105 -0.06 -16.64 6.69
N GLY A 106 -1.24 -16.03 6.64
CA GLY A 106 -2.25 -16.18 7.68
C GLY A 106 -1.91 -15.46 8.99
N GLY A 107 -0.93 -14.55 8.95
CA GLY A 107 -0.42 -13.84 10.12
C GLY A 107 0.04 -12.42 9.81
N PHE A 108 0.62 -11.81 10.84
CA PHE A 108 1.07 -10.42 10.81
C PHE A 108 2.58 -10.32 10.65
N VAL A 109 3.03 -9.26 9.98
CA VAL A 109 4.40 -8.76 9.98
C VAL A 109 4.41 -7.25 10.20
N LEU A 110 5.47 -6.77 10.86
CA LEU A 110 5.69 -5.36 11.15
C LEU A 110 7.20 -5.15 11.29
N LEU A 111 7.74 -4.08 10.71
CA LEU A 111 9.16 -3.78 10.80
C LEU A 111 9.60 -3.52 12.25
N ASN A 112 10.30 -4.49 12.84
CA ASN A 112 10.86 -4.41 14.19
C ASN A 112 12.35 -4.76 14.14
N THR A 113 13.20 -3.81 13.73
CA THR A 113 14.64 -4.06 13.69
C THR A 113 15.27 -4.00 15.08
N PRO A 114 16.44 -4.63 15.30
CA PRO A 114 17.28 -4.36 16.47
C PRO A 114 17.54 -2.86 16.70
N ASP A 115 17.50 -2.41 17.96
CA ASP A 115 17.50 -0.98 18.31
C ASP A 115 18.80 -0.29 17.91
N GLU A 116 19.93 -1.01 17.97
CA GLU A 116 21.26 -0.54 17.61
C GLU A 116 21.43 -0.18 16.13
N LEU A 117 20.51 -0.64 15.27
CA LEU A 117 20.52 -0.34 13.84
C LEU A 117 19.91 1.03 13.54
N TYR A 118 19.11 1.58 14.45
CA TYR A 118 18.55 2.91 14.30
C TYR A 118 19.60 3.98 14.64
N LYS A 119 20.35 4.41 13.61
CA LYS A 119 21.39 5.46 13.75
C LYS A 119 20.87 6.83 13.32
N THR A 120 20.40 6.94 12.08
CA THR A 120 19.83 8.18 11.53
C THR A 120 18.70 7.87 10.54
N PRO A 121 17.71 8.75 10.37
CA PRO A 121 16.49 8.43 9.61
C PRO A 121 16.67 8.08 8.13
N ASN A 122 17.65 8.67 7.44
CA ASN A 122 17.82 8.49 5.99
C ASN A 122 18.50 7.15 5.62
N PRO A 123 19.63 6.78 6.24
CA PRO A 123 20.18 5.43 6.10
C PRO A 123 19.18 4.35 6.52
N PHE A 124 18.48 4.56 7.64
CA PHE A 124 17.51 3.59 8.15
C PHE A 124 16.37 3.31 7.14
N TRP A 125 15.84 4.37 6.51
CA TRP A 125 14.85 4.22 5.44
C TRP A 125 15.35 3.34 4.29
N ARG A 126 16.57 3.59 3.81
CA ARG A 126 17.15 2.89 2.66
C ARG A 126 17.46 1.42 2.99
N GLU A 127 17.92 1.15 4.20
CA GLU A 127 18.43 -0.16 4.61
C GLU A 127 17.34 -1.08 5.17
N TYR A 128 16.26 -0.52 5.73
CA TYR A 128 15.24 -1.32 6.42
C TYR A 128 13.82 -1.04 5.93
N ASN A 129 13.30 0.20 6.04
CA ASN A 129 11.89 0.45 5.67
C ASN A 129 11.60 0.15 4.20
N LYS A 130 12.43 0.66 3.28
CA LYS A 130 12.19 0.46 1.85
C LYS A 130 12.32 -1.01 1.46
N PRO A 131 13.37 -1.77 1.83
CA PRO A 131 13.44 -3.20 1.54
C PRO A 131 12.29 -4.01 2.14
N PHE A 132 11.84 -3.69 3.37
CA PHE A 132 10.69 -4.31 3.98
C PHE A 132 9.40 -4.08 3.16
N LEU A 133 9.15 -2.84 2.73
CA LEU A 133 8.00 -2.53 1.87
C LEU A 133 8.11 -3.14 0.48
N ASP A 134 9.32 -3.19 -0.10
CA ASP A 134 9.55 -3.86 -1.38
C ASP A 134 9.19 -5.35 -1.30
N ALA A 135 9.56 -6.02 -0.20
CA ALA A 135 9.21 -7.41 0.05
C ALA A 135 7.70 -7.60 0.22
N ALA A 136 7.03 -6.72 0.98
CA ALA A 136 5.58 -6.73 1.15
C ALA A 136 4.82 -6.55 -0.17
N ILE A 137 5.25 -5.59 -1.00
CA ILE A 137 4.68 -5.37 -2.34
C ILE A 137 4.91 -6.60 -3.23
N SER A 138 6.13 -7.14 -3.24
CA SER A 138 6.48 -8.30 -4.09
C SER A 138 5.68 -9.56 -3.74
N ARG A 139 5.27 -9.73 -2.48
CA ARG A 139 4.44 -10.84 -2.03
C ARG A 139 2.94 -10.61 -2.25
N GLY A 140 2.52 -9.36 -2.45
CA GLY A 140 1.11 -8.99 -2.48
C GLY A 140 0.48 -8.97 -1.09
N ASP A 141 1.22 -8.54 -0.07
CA ASP A 141 0.72 -8.44 1.31
C ASP A 141 -0.54 -7.56 1.39
N VAL A 142 -1.44 -7.90 2.33
CA VAL A 142 -2.49 -6.97 2.79
C VAL A 142 -1.85 -5.96 3.72
N ILE A 143 -1.91 -4.67 3.38
CA ILE A 143 -1.18 -3.61 4.11
C ILE A 143 -2.17 -2.71 4.87
N TRP A 144 -2.11 -2.74 6.20
CA TRP A 144 -2.92 -1.89 7.09
C TRP A 144 -2.15 -0.70 7.64
N MET A 145 -2.82 0.45 7.76
CA MET A 145 -2.30 1.68 8.39
C MET A 145 -2.91 1.86 9.79
N ALA A 146 -2.22 1.36 10.81
CA ALA A 146 -2.67 1.44 12.21
C ALA A 146 -2.71 2.88 12.73
N THR A 147 -1.75 3.71 12.30
CA THR A 147 -1.73 5.14 12.63
C THR A 147 -2.51 5.92 11.57
N PRO A 148 -3.35 6.91 11.96
CA PRO A 148 -4.14 7.67 10.99
C PRO A 148 -3.25 8.54 10.10
N ILE A 149 -3.67 8.74 8.85
CA ILE A 149 -2.99 9.58 7.86
C ILE A 149 -3.47 11.03 8.01
N ASN A 150 -2.65 11.86 8.65
CA ASN A 150 -2.88 13.30 8.77
C ASN A 150 -1.55 14.06 8.90
N HIS A 151 -1.59 15.39 8.88
CA HIS A 151 -0.37 16.20 8.89
C HIS A 151 0.54 15.91 10.10
N GLY A 152 -0.03 15.70 11.30
CA GLY A 152 0.72 15.47 12.52
C GLY A 152 1.39 14.08 12.60
N THR A 153 0.92 13.12 11.82
CA THR A 153 1.49 11.77 11.76
C THR A 153 2.46 11.60 10.59
N LEU A 154 2.19 12.24 9.45
CA LEU A 154 3.02 12.19 8.25
C LEU A 154 4.25 13.09 8.31
N TYR A 155 4.16 14.26 8.97
CA TYR A 155 5.22 15.25 9.00
C TYR A 155 5.71 15.53 10.42
N THR A 156 7.00 15.84 10.54
CA THR A 156 7.59 16.41 11.75
C THR A 156 7.16 17.87 11.90
N LYS A 157 7.41 18.47 13.07
CA LYS A 157 7.15 19.90 13.30
C LYS A 157 7.89 20.83 12.32
N ASN A 158 9.01 20.36 11.75
CA ASN A 158 9.83 21.11 10.81
C ASN A 158 9.40 20.90 9.34
N GLY A 159 8.33 20.15 9.09
CA GLY A 159 7.82 19.86 7.74
C GLY A 159 8.52 18.71 7.01
N GLU A 160 9.46 18.02 7.65
CA GLU A 160 10.07 16.81 7.09
C GLU A 160 9.15 15.60 7.24
N LEU A 161 9.25 14.60 6.37
CA LEU A 161 8.48 13.36 6.53
C LEU A 161 8.96 12.55 7.74
N THR A 162 8.01 12.02 8.51
CA THR A 162 8.28 10.95 9.48
C THR A 162 8.59 9.63 8.75
N GLY A 163 9.08 8.61 9.45
CA GLY A 163 9.21 7.26 8.88
C GLY A 163 7.87 6.77 8.31
N HIS A 164 6.81 6.90 9.09
CA HIS A 164 5.44 6.61 8.67
C HIS A 164 4.98 7.41 7.43
N GLY A 165 5.33 8.70 7.38
CA GLY A 165 5.08 9.53 6.21
C GLY A 165 5.81 9.03 4.96
N LYS A 166 7.07 8.63 5.09
CA LYS A 166 7.85 8.04 3.99
C LYS A 166 7.22 6.73 3.52
N GLU A 167 6.76 5.87 4.42
CA GLU A 167 6.08 4.60 4.09
C GLU A 167 4.79 4.84 3.29
N TYR A 168 3.92 5.74 3.79
CA TYR A 168 2.67 6.11 3.12
C TYR A 168 2.91 6.62 1.70
N PHE A 169 3.76 7.65 1.54
CA PHE A 169 4.03 8.23 0.23
C PHE A 169 4.80 7.29 -0.70
N TYR A 170 5.61 6.38 -0.15
CA TYR A 170 6.26 5.35 -0.95
C TYR A 170 5.24 4.41 -1.58
N LEU A 171 4.29 3.89 -0.79
CA LEU A 171 3.21 3.05 -1.32
C LEU A 171 2.36 3.81 -2.35
N CYS A 172 2.02 5.07 -2.08
CA CYS A 172 1.34 5.91 -3.09
C CYS A 172 2.13 6.04 -4.39
N SER A 173 3.46 6.20 -4.32
CA SER A 173 4.32 6.23 -5.51
C SER A 173 4.36 4.90 -6.29
N LYS A 174 3.91 3.80 -5.67
CA LYS A 174 3.78 2.46 -6.26
C LYS A 174 2.37 2.17 -6.77
N GLY A 175 1.46 3.15 -6.74
CA GLY A 175 0.09 3.00 -7.22
C GLY A 175 -0.91 2.59 -6.15
N TYR A 176 -0.52 2.54 -4.87
CA TYR A 176 -1.46 2.27 -3.79
C TYR A 176 -2.25 3.52 -3.38
N GLU A 177 -3.49 3.32 -2.95
CA GLU A 177 -4.31 4.33 -2.28
C GLU A 177 -4.82 3.84 -0.93
N LEU A 178 -5.07 4.78 -0.02
CA LEU A 178 -5.66 4.46 1.26
C LEU A 178 -7.19 4.36 1.12
N ILE A 179 -7.73 3.16 1.35
CA ILE A 179 -9.17 2.90 1.40
C ILE A 179 -9.46 2.17 2.70
N ASP A 180 -10.33 2.75 3.55
CA ASP A 180 -10.78 2.16 4.81
C ASP A 180 -9.64 1.64 5.70
N GLY A 181 -8.52 2.39 5.73
CA GLY A 181 -7.33 2.04 6.52
C GLY A 181 -6.36 1.06 5.88
N ARG A 182 -6.68 0.53 4.69
CA ARG A 182 -5.79 -0.33 3.89
C ARG A 182 -5.12 0.44 2.78
N MET A 183 -3.86 0.12 2.50
CA MET A 183 -3.21 0.51 1.26
C MET A 183 -3.59 -0.51 0.19
N VAL A 184 -4.38 -0.10 -0.80
CA VAL A 184 -4.90 -0.94 -1.89
C VAL A 184 -4.24 -0.51 -3.20
N LEU A 185 -3.66 -1.46 -3.95
CA LEU A 185 -3.07 -1.19 -5.25
C LEU A 185 -4.18 -0.87 -6.27
N LYS A 186 -4.09 0.27 -6.96
CA LYS A 186 -5.01 0.57 -8.07
C LYS A 186 -4.80 -0.40 -9.21
N GLU A 187 -5.85 -1.07 -9.64
CA GLU A 187 -5.84 -1.76 -10.93
C GLU A 187 -5.65 -0.72 -12.04
N GLY A 188 -4.76 -1.01 -12.99
CA GLY A 188 -4.34 -0.06 -14.02
C GLY A 188 -5.51 0.40 -14.89
N ASN A 189 -5.58 1.72 -15.10
CA ASN A 189 -6.46 2.36 -16.08
C ASN A 189 -6.08 1.97 -17.52
#